data_AF-A0A2G3PLS6-F1
#
_entry.id   AF-A0A2G3PLS6-F1
#
_cell.length_a   1.000
_cell.length_b   1.000
_cell.length_c   1.000
_cell.angle_alpha   90.00
_cell.angle_beta   90.00
_cell.angle_gamma   90.00
#
_symmetry.space_group_name_H-M   'P 1'
#
loop_
_entity.id
_entity.type
_entity.pdbx_description
1 polymer ?
#
loop_
_entity_poly.entity_id
_entity_poly.type
_entity_poly.pdbx_seq_one_letter_code
_entity_poly.pdbx_strand_id
1 'polypeptide(L)'
;MNGVFDLGGTDGLGPVDPPDSEPVFRAEWEKTVFAMYPACVGAGYFGIDQFRQGTEKMDPATYLSSPYYQHWLHSIEAHVIEIGAVEADELARRTRHYLNNPDAPLPEHSQRQELLAFVDIAVSAGASAARRTSKQPRFTVGDKVRTVHVSPFGHTRLARYIRGKQAVVVAHRGSFIYPDSAGNGLGDAPEHVYTIKFTSEELWGNGFGDPNASVCFDVWDPYVELIDEEDGATA
;
A
#
# COMPACT_ATOMS: atom_id res chain seq x y z
N MET A 1 0.03 1.17 11.03
CA MET A 1 0.07 2.57 11.45
C MET A 1 -1.30 3.19 11.28
N ASN A 2 -1.66 4.17 12.10
CA ASN A 2 -2.97 4.85 12.04
C ASN A 2 -2.84 6.21 11.35
N GLY A 3 -2.36 6.19 10.10
CA GLY A 3 -2.18 7.41 9.30
C GLY A 3 -3.48 7.88 8.65
N VAL A 4 -3.50 9.13 8.17
CA VAL A 4 -4.67 9.71 7.48
C VAL A 4 -4.98 9.02 6.16
N PHE A 5 -4.00 8.42 5.49
CA PHE A 5 -4.18 7.68 4.24
C PHE A 5 -5.22 6.54 4.32
N ASP A 6 -5.48 6.01 5.52
CA ASP A 6 -6.46 4.95 5.75
C ASP A 6 -7.88 5.53 5.82
N LEU A 7 -8.38 6.01 4.68
CA LEU A 7 -9.60 6.83 4.61
C LEU A 7 -10.91 6.02 4.67
N GLY A 8 -10.86 4.69 4.74
CA GLY A 8 -12.06 3.85 4.74
C GLY A 8 -13.04 4.22 5.86
N GLY A 9 -14.26 4.64 5.49
CA GLY A 9 -15.30 5.08 6.41
C GLY A 9 -15.16 6.51 6.93
N THR A 10 -14.25 7.33 6.37
CA THR A 10 -14.09 8.73 6.77
C THR A 10 -15.10 9.63 6.05
N ASP A 11 -15.99 10.27 6.81
CA ASP A 11 -16.92 11.28 6.30
C ASP A 11 -16.24 12.65 6.10
N GLY A 12 -16.87 13.51 5.29
CA GLY A 12 -16.50 14.92 5.19
C GLY A 12 -15.36 15.26 4.22
N LEU A 13 -14.94 14.33 3.36
CA LEU A 13 -13.88 14.55 2.36
C LEU A 13 -14.33 15.36 1.13
N GLY A 14 -15.64 15.58 0.96
CA GLY A 14 -16.22 16.25 -0.19
C GLY A 14 -16.67 15.28 -1.30
N PRO A 15 -17.29 15.80 -2.37
CA PRO A 15 -17.77 14.99 -3.48
C PRO A 15 -16.62 14.48 -4.35
N VAL A 16 -16.85 13.35 -5.01
CA VAL A 16 -16.00 12.89 -6.13
C VAL A 16 -16.44 13.64 -7.39
N ASP A 17 -15.53 14.37 -8.03
CA ASP A 17 -15.78 15.19 -9.23
C ASP A 17 -14.78 14.82 -10.35
N PRO A 18 -15.01 13.70 -11.07
CA PRO A 18 -14.11 13.23 -12.11
C PRO A 18 -14.35 14.00 -13.42
N PRO A 19 -13.29 14.37 -14.17
CA PRO A 19 -13.47 14.97 -15.49
C PRO A 19 -14.04 13.96 -16.50
N ASP A 20 -14.69 14.44 -17.57
CA ASP A 20 -15.21 13.57 -18.66
C ASP A 20 -14.10 12.72 -19.32
N SER A 21 -12.87 13.26 -19.35
CA SER A 21 -11.67 12.57 -19.80
C SER A 21 -10.43 13.21 -19.21
N GLU A 22 -9.35 12.44 -19.05
CA GLU A 22 -8.05 12.91 -18.59
C GLU A 22 -6.90 12.21 -19.33
N PRO A 23 -5.74 12.87 -19.50
CA PRO A 23 -4.54 12.21 -20.00
C PRO A 23 -3.93 11.29 -18.94
N VAL A 24 -3.25 10.22 -19.35
CA VAL A 24 -2.53 9.31 -18.43
C VAL A 24 -1.48 10.07 -17.59
N PHE A 25 -0.81 11.05 -18.19
CA PHE A 25 0.12 11.95 -17.52
C PHE A 25 -0.28 13.39 -17.84
N ARG A 26 -0.50 14.18 -16.79
CA ARG A 26 -0.94 15.58 -16.85
C ARG A 26 0.23 16.55 -17.00
N ALA A 27 1.45 16.09 -16.70
CA ALA A 27 2.68 16.85 -16.87
C ALA A 27 3.89 15.93 -17.10
N GLU A 28 4.97 16.44 -17.70
CA GLU A 28 6.16 15.64 -17.98
C GLU A 28 6.83 15.07 -16.72
N TRP A 29 6.80 15.81 -15.61
CA TRP A 29 7.38 15.33 -14.35
C TRP A 29 6.66 14.09 -13.80
N GLU A 30 5.37 13.91 -14.10
CA GLU A 30 4.62 12.71 -13.71
C GLU A 30 5.18 11.47 -14.41
N LYS A 31 5.58 11.58 -15.69
CA LYS A 31 6.26 10.49 -16.43
C LYS A 31 7.61 10.17 -15.80
N THR A 32 8.38 11.19 -15.41
CA THR A 32 9.68 11.01 -14.76
C THR A 32 9.53 10.26 -13.44
N VAL A 33 8.62 10.70 -12.57
CA VAL A 33 8.38 10.05 -11.27
C VAL A 33 7.85 8.63 -11.44
N PHE A 34 6.93 8.40 -12.39
CA PHE A 34 6.47 7.06 -12.72
C PHE A 34 7.63 6.13 -13.10
N ALA A 35 8.55 6.60 -13.95
CA ALA A 35 9.72 5.83 -14.38
C ALA A 35 10.79 5.65 -13.29
N MET A 36 10.81 6.52 -12.27
CA MET A 36 11.71 6.36 -11.12
C MET A 36 11.37 5.14 -10.27
N TYR A 37 10.09 4.75 -10.17
CA TYR A 37 9.68 3.57 -9.39
C TYR A 37 10.38 2.27 -9.85
N PRO A 38 10.22 1.80 -11.10
CA PRO A 38 10.90 0.59 -11.54
C PRO A 38 12.43 0.73 -11.51
N ALA A 39 12.98 1.93 -11.73
CA ALA A 39 14.42 2.16 -11.62
C ALA A 39 14.93 1.94 -10.19
N CYS A 40 14.24 2.45 -9.18
CA CYS A 40 14.61 2.28 -7.77
C CYS A 40 14.40 0.84 -7.29
N VAL A 41 13.31 0.19 -7.72
CA VAL A 41 13.04 -1.23 -7.42
C VAL A 41 14.13 -2.11 -8.06
N GLY A 42 14.49 -1.86 -9.32
CA GLY A 42 15.56 -2.59 -10.01
C GLY A 42 16.94 -2.37 -9.39
N ALA A 43 17.17 -1.21 -8.76
CA ALA A 43 18.37 -0.91 -7.97
C ALA A 43 18.34 -1.54 -6.56
N GLY A 44 17.24 -2.15 -6.16
CA GLY A 44 17.08 -2.77 -4.84
C GLY A 44 16.92 -1.77 -3.69
N TYR A 45 16.53 -0.52 -3.98
CA TYR A 45 16.41 0.53 -2.96
C TYR A 45 15.21 0.31 -2.03
N PHE A 46 14.12 -0.24 -2.54
CA PHE A 46 12.94 -0.60 -1.76
C PHE A 46 12.06 -1.61 -2.50
N GLY A 47 11.24 -2.34 -1.75
CA GLY A 47 10.10 -3.11 -2.26
C GLY A 47 8.79 -2.30 -2.28
N ILE A 48 7.71 -2.91 -2.80
CA ILE A 48 6.40 -2.26 -2.89
C ILE A 48 5.81 -1.89 -1.52
N ASP A 49 6.02 -2.72 -0.49
CA ASP A 49 5.46 -2.47 0.84
C ASP A 49 6.19 -1.34 1.57
N GLN A 50 7.51 -1.23 1.37
CA GLN A 50 8.31 -0.08 1.82
C GLN A 50 7.86 1.20 1.09
N PHE A 51 7.72 1.13 -0.24
CA PHE A 51 7.21 2.25 -1.04
C PHE A 51 5.82 2.74 -0.57
N ARG A 52 4.93 1.83 -0.16
CA ARG A 52 3.65 2.21 0.47
C ARG A 52 3.89 2.90 1.81
N GLN A 53 4.68 2.30 2.70
CA GLN A 53 5.01 2.89 4.00
C GLN A 53 5.54 4.33 3.89
N GLY A 54 6.38 4.62 2.88
CA GLY A 54 6.88 5.98 2.66
C GLY A 54 5.76 6.99 2.38
N THR A 55 4.76 6.60 1.58
CA THR A 55 3.56 7.43 1.35
C THR A 55 2.73 7.60 2.63
N GLU A 56 2.63 6.55 3.44
CA GLU A 56 1.85 6.55 4.68
C GLU A 56 2.42 7.48 5.75
N LYS A 57 3.70 7.87 5.65
CA LYS A 57 4.42 8.80 6.53
C LYS A 57 4.33 10.27 6.10
N MET A 58 3.67 10.57 4.98
CA MET A 58 3.49 11.95 4.50
C MET A 58 2.77 12.83 5.52
N ASP A 59 3.06 14.14 5.48
CA ASP A 59 2.22 15.14 6.14
C ASP A 59 0.75 14.96 5.66
N PRO A 60 -0.22 14.80 6.57
CA PRO A 60 -1.60 14.49 6.19
C PRO A 60 -2.27 15.52 5.29
N ALA A 61 -2.01 16.80 5.51
CA ALA A 61 -2.59 17.86 4.70
C ALA A 61 -2.04 17.79 3.26
N THR A 62 -0.72 17.62 3.14
CA THR A 62 -0.05 17.41 1.85
C THR A 62 -0.58 16.17 1.13
N TYR A 63 -0.74 15.03 1.82
CA TYR A 63 -1.30 13.81 1.24
C TYR A 63 -2.72 14.03 0.67
N LEU A 64 -3.57 14.76 1.38
CA LEU A 64 -4.96 14.97 0.96
C LEU A 64 -5.10 15.98 -0.20
N SER A 65 -4.15 16.92 -0.35
CA SER A 65 -4.27 18.01 -1.32
C SER A 65 -3.29 17.93 -2.49
N SER A 66 -2.27 17.06 -2.43
CA SER A 66 -1.23 17.02 -3.46
C SER A 66 -1.58 16.13 -4.65
N PRO A 67 -1.03 16.39 -5.86
CA PRO A 67 -1.17 15.50 -6.99
C PRO A 67 -0.62 14.09 -6.70
N TYR A 68 -1.27 13.05 -7.20
CA TYR A 68 -0.92 11.65 -6.92
C TYR A 68 0.57 11.30 -7.08
N TYR A 69 1.24 11.74 -8.16
CA TYR A 69 2.65 11.45 -8.35
C TYR A 69 3.59 12.19 -7.37
N GLN A 70 3.11 13.20 -6.64
CA GLN A 70 3.85 13.79 -5.54
C GLN A 70 3.98 12.81 -4.36
N HIS A 71 3.03 11.89 -4.18
CA HIS A 71 3.12 10.83 -3.18
C HIS A 71 4.24 9.86 -3.53
N TRP A 72 4.35 9.51 -4.81
CA TRP A 72 5.40 8.65 -5.32
C TRP A 72 6.78 9.27 -5.12
N LEU A 73 6.91 10.56 -5.50
CA LEU A 73 8.16 11.30 -5.32
C LEU A 73 8.56 11.35 -3.85
N HIS A 74 7.63 11.70 -2.94
CA HIS A 74 7.89 11.71 -1.51
C HIS A 74 8.41 10.36 -1.00
N SER A 75 7.75 9.25 -1.37
CA SER A 75 8.16 7.92 -0.92
C SER A 75 9.53 7.52 -1.46
N ILE A 76 9.80 7.82 -2.74
CA ILE A 76 11.11 7.59 -3.37
C ILE A 76 12.19 8.36 -2.61
N GLU A 77 12.01 9.68 -2.44
CA GLU A 77 12.97 10.56 -1.76
C GLU A 77 13.26 10.08 -0.33
N ALA A 78 12.20 9.76 0.43
CA ALA A 78 12.35 9.27 1.79
C ALA A 78 13.23 8.01 1.86
N HIS A 79 12.97 7.03 0.99
CA HIS A 79 13.72 5.75 1.02
C HIS A 79 15.15 5.89 0.53
N VAL A 80 15.38 6.59 -0.60
CA VAL A 80 16.74 6.72 -1.14
C VAL A 80 17.65 7.52 -0.21
N ILE A 81 17.08 8.44 0.58
CA ILE A 81 17.79 9.14 1.67
C ILE A 81 18.02 8.20 2.85
N GLU A 82 16.99 7.48 3.31
CA GLU A 82 17.07 6.58 4.47
C GLU A 82 18.18 5.52 4.31
N ILE A 83 18.34 4.96 3.11
CA ILE A 83 19.38 3.97 2.81
C ILE A 83 20.74 4.57 2.42
N GLY A 84 20.86 5.89 2.34
CA GLY A 84 22.09 6.60 1.95
C GLY A 84 22.45 6.52 0.47
N ALA A 85 21.49 6.19 -0.42
CA ALA A 85 21.70 6.23 -1.86
C ALA A 85 21.73 7.66 -2.42
N VAL A 86 21.08 8.61 -1.71
CA VAL A 86 21.07 10.03 -2.02
C VAL A 86 21.26 10.84 -0.74
N GLU A 87 22.21 11.77 -0.74
CA GLU A 87 22.40 12.72 0.35
C GLU A 87 21.32 13.81 0.34
N ALA A 88 20.66 14.05 1.48
CA ALA A 88 19.57 15.01 1.59
C ALA A 88 20.00 16.45 1.19
N ASP A 89 21.21 16.85 1.59
CA ASP A 89 21.76 18.18 1.27
C ASP A 89 22.04 18.34 -0.23
N GLU A 90 22.50 17.28 -0.90
CA GLU A 90 22.73 17.31 -2.35
C GLU A 90 21.41 17.38 -3.12
N LEU A 91 20.39 16.63 -2.67
CA LEU A 91 19.05 16.72 -3.24
C LEU A 91 18.49 18.14 -3.10
N ALA A 92 18.53 18.72 -1.89
CA ALA A 92 18.06 20.08 -1.63
C ALA A 92 18.80 21.14 -2.46
N ARG A 93 20.13 20.99 -2.61
CA ARG A 93 20.95 21.87 -3.46
C ARG A 93 20.55 21.77 -4.93
N ARG A 94 20.33 20.56 -5.46
CA ARG A 94 19.89 20.36 -6.86
C ARG A 94 18.48 20.85 -7.10
N THR A 95 17.55 20.64 -6.17
CA THR A 95 16.21 21.20 -6.24
C THR A 95 16.27 22.73 -6.36
N ARG A 96 17.07 23.40 -5.53
CA ARG A 96 17.27 24.86 -5.63
C ARG A 96 17.90 25.29 -6.96
N HIS A 97 18.84 24.51 -7.47
CA HIS A 97 19.45 24.79 -8.76
C HIS A 97 18.42 24.77 -9.90
N TYR A 98 17.60 23.72 -10.00
CA TYR A 98 16.58 23.61 -11.06
C TYR A 98 15.39 24.56 -10.85
N LEU A 99 15.07 24.96 -9.61
CA LEU A 99 14.11 26.05 -9.38
C LEU A 99 14.61 27.39 -9.94
N ASN A 100 15.90 27.68 -9.79
CA ASN A 100 16.51 28.90 -10.31
C ASN A 100 16.87 28.83 -11.81
N ASN A 101 16.98 27.62 -12.36
CA ASN A 101 17.41 27.34 -13.73
C ASN A 101 16.55 26.19 -14.31
N PRO A 102 15.26 26.43 -14.59
CA PRO A 102 14.32 25.36 -14.97
C PRO A 102 14.72 24.64 -16.26
N ASP A 103 15.41 25.33 -17.18
CA ASP A 103 15.87 24.78 -18.46
C ASP A 103 17.32 24.29 -18.43
N ALA A 104 17.96 24.25 -17.24
CA ALA A 104 19.30 23.69 -17.12
C ALA A 104 19.31 22.23 -17.61
N PRO A 105 20.35 21.80 -18.34
CA PRO A 105 20.40 20.44 -18.84
C PRO A 105 20.47 19.42 -17.70
N LEU A 106 19.93 18.23 -17.95
CA LEU A 106 20.18 17.07 -17.09
C LEU A 106 21.66 16.64 -17.22
N PRO A 107 22.21 15.94 -16.21
CA PRO A 107 23.56 15.39 -16.31
C PRO A 107 23.76 14.51 -17.54
N GLU A 108 24.92 14.62 -18.18
CA GLU A 108 25.32 13.71 -19.26
C GLU A 108 25.33 12.26 -18.77
N HIS A 109 24.71 11.37 -19.54
CA HIS A 109 24.64 9.95 -19.25
C HIS A 109 24.48 9.14 -20.54
N SER A 110 24.93 7.89 -20.52
CA SER A 110 24.70 6.94 -21.60
C SER A 110 23.40 6.16 -21.38
N GLN A 111 22.69 5.84 -22.46
CA GLN A 111 21.54 4.93 -22.39
C GLN A 111 22.00 3.52 -21.98
N ARG A 112 21.29 2.91 -21.03
CA ARG A 112 21.56 1.56 -20.55
C ARG A 112 20.48 0.60 -21.05
N GLN A 113 20.80 -0.22 -22.04
CA GLN A 113 19.85 -1.16 -22.66
C GLN A 113 19.30 -2.18 -21.67
N GLU A 114 20.09 -2.56 -20.65
CA GLU A 114 19.66 -3.42 -19.55
C GLU A 114 18.47 -2.86 -18.75
N LEU A 115 18.36 -1.53 -18.60
CA LEU A 115 17.23 -0.92 -17.91
C LEU A 115 15.96 -0.99 -18.75
N LEU A 116 16.07 -0.86 -20.07
CA LEU A 116 14.93 -1.01 -20.98
C LEU A 116 14.43 -2.46 -20.97
N ALA A 117 15.34 -3.43 -21.07
CA ALA A 117 15.00 -4.84 -20.98
C ALA A 117 14.35 -5.21 -19.63
N PHE A 118 14.85 -4.63 -18.53
CA PHE A 118 14.23 -4.80 -17.21
C PHE A 118 12.79 -4.29 -17.18
N VAL A 119 12.54 -3.07 -17.69
CA VAL A 119 11.20 -2.48 -17.75
C VAL A 119 10.26 -3.34 -18.60
N ASP A 120 10.70 -3.77 -19.79
CA ASP A 120 9.88 -4.61 -20.68
C ASP A 120 9.47 -5.91 -20.01
N ILE A 121 10.40 -6.57 -19.31
CA ILE A 121 10.13 -7.80 -18.56
C ILE A 121 9.18 -7.51 -17.39
N ALA A 122 9.45 -6.49 -16.59
CA ALA A 122 8.65 -6.17 -15.41
C ALA A 122 7.20 -5.82 -15.79
N VAL A 123 7.00 -5.08 -16.88
CA VAL A 123 5.67 -4.72 -17.39
C VAL A 123 4.96 -5.94 -17.98
N SER A 124 5.66 -6.77 -18.75
CA SER A 124 5.03 -7.90 -19.46
C SER A 124 4.75 -9.11 -18.58
N ALA A 125 5.67 -9.44 -17.67
CA ALA A 125 5.59 -10.61 -16.80
C ALA A 125 4.97 -10.30 -15.42
N GLY A 126 4.92 -9.02 -15.05
CA GLY A 126 4.51 -8.58 -13.71
C GLY A 126 5.56 -8.89 -12.63
N ALA A 127 5.28 -8.44 -11.40
CA ALA A 127 6.11 -8.66 -10.23
C ALA A 127 5.30 -9.38 -9.14
N SER A 128 5.21 -10.70 -9.23
CA SER A 128 4.40 -11.49 -8.28
C SER A 128 4.93 -11.41 -6.84
N ALA A 129 4.04 -11.04 -5.92
CA ALA A 129 4.28 -11.09 -4.48
C ALA A 129 4.04 -12.49 -3.88
N ALA A 130 3.67 -13.49 -4.69
CA ALA A 130 3.49 -14.85 -4.21
C ALA A 130 4.82 -15.41 -3.69
N ARG A 131 4.77 -16.08 -2.54
CA ARG A 131 5.94 -16.69 -1.88
C ARG A 131 5.53 -18.02 -1.29
N ARG A 132 6.39 -19.03 -1.41
CA ARG A 132 6.17 -20.33 -0.75
C ARG A 132 6.43 -20.18 0.75
N THR A 133 5.64 -20.87 1.57
CA THR A 133 5.81 -20.96 3.02
C THR A 133 5.59 -22.40 3.47
N SER A 134 6.22 -22.80 4.58
CA SER A 134 5.97 -24.11 5.23
C SER A 134 4.83 -24.05 6.26
N LYS A 135 4.35 -22.84 6.59
CA LYS A 135 3.20 -22.63 7.46
C LYS A 135 1.96 -23.25 6.83
N GLN A 136 1.12 -23.90 7.63
CA GLN A 136 -0.17 -24.40 7.17
C GLN A 136 -1.21 -23.27 7.24
N PRO A 137 -2.18 -23.21 6.31
CA PRO A 137 -3.28 -22.25 6.42
C PRO A 137 -4.11 -22.58 7.67
N ARG A 138 -4.36 -21.59 8.53
CA ARG A 138 -5.14 -21.80 9.77
C ARG A 138 -6.64 -21.84 9.54
N PHE A 139 -7.11 -21.25 8.44
CA PHE A 139 -8.54 -21.07 8.14
C PHE A 139 -8.93 -21.63 6.78
N THR A 140 -10.22 -21.95 6.63
CA THR A 140 -10.86 -22.46 5.43
C THR A 140 -12.12 -21.65 5.06
N VAL A 141 -12.61 -21.83 3.83
CA VAL A 141 -13.83 -21.13 3.38
C VAL A 141 -15.03 -21.55 4.22
N GLY A 142 -15.76 -20.57 4.74
CA GLY A 142 -16.89 -20.76 5.64
C GLY A 142 -16.59 -20.45 7.11
N ASP A 143 -15.32 -20.40 7.50
CA ASP A 143 -14.94 -20.08 8.89
C ASP A 143 -15.40 -18.67 9.26
N LYS A 144 -16.02 -18.56 10.44
CA LYS A 144 -16.29 -17.27 11.09
C LYS A 144 -15.03 -16.83 11.80
N VAL A 145 -14.58 -15.61 11.49
CA VAL A 145 -13.35 -15.07 12.02
C VAL A 145 -13.57 -13.66 12.55
N ARG A 146 -12.72 -13.25 13.49
CA ARG A 146 -12.62 -11.88 13.96
C ARG A 146 -11.28 -11.32 13.54
N THR A 147 -11.26 -10.11 12.98
CA THR A 147 -10.00 -9.41 12.79
C THR A 147 -9.43 -8.98 14.13
N VAL A 148 -8.11 -9.03 14.27
CA VAL A 148 -7.43 -8.59 15.48
C VAL A 148 -7.67 -7.10 15.74
N HIS A 149 -7.78 -6.72 17.02
CA HIS A 149 -7.96 -5.34 17.44
C HIS A 149 -6.63 -4.73 17.91
N VAL A 150 -5.69 -4.54 16.97
CA VAL A 150 -4.36 -3.98 17.25
C VAL A 150 -4.09 -2.70 16.44
N SER A 151 -3.15 -1.88 16.89
CA SER A 151 -2.73 -0.66 16.20
C SER A 151 -1.20 -0.60 16.06
N PRO A 152 -0.60 -1.33 15.11
CA PRO A 152 0.85 -1.31 14.89
C PRO A 152 1.33 0.09 14.53
N PHE A 153 2.51 0.49 15.01
CA PHE A 153 3.12 1.78 14.67
C PHE A 153 3.70 1.83 13.25
N GLY A 154 4.19 0.69 12.74
CA GLY A 154 4.77 0.56 11.40
C GLY A 154 3.76 0.27 10.29
N HIS A 155 4.24 -0.05 9.08
CA HIS A 155 3.41 -0.45 7.94
C HIS A 155 2.50 -1.63 8.30
N THR A 156 1.25 -1.58 7.85
CA THR A 156 0.28 -2.67 7.98
C THR A 156 -0.82 -2.48 6.93
N ARG A 157 -1.49 -3.55 6.52
CA ARG A 157 -2.67 -3.48 5.64
C ARG A 157 -3.98 -3.61 6.41
N LEU A 158 -3.92 -3.62 7.75
CA LEU A 158 -5.08 -3.69 8.63
C LEU A 158 -5.76 -2.31 8.77
N ALA A 159 -6.64 -2.00 7.83
CA ALA A 159 -7.46 -0.78 7.82
C ALA A 159 -8.27 -0.63 9.12
N ARG A 160 -8.45 0.59 9.62
CA ARG A 160 -9.10 0.84 10.92
C ARG A 160 -10.53 0.34 10.98
N TYR A 161 -11.33 0.56 9.93
CA TYR A 161 -12.75 0.24 9.93
C TYR A 161 -13.06 -1.26 10.07
N ILE A 162 -12.09 -2.13 9.76
CA ILE A 162 -12.27 -3.57 9.89
C ILE A 162 -11.75 -4.15 11.20
N ARG A 163 -11.09 -3.40 12.09
CA ARG A 163 -10.43 -3.97 13.30
C ARG A 163 -11.44 -4.43 14.35
N GLY A 164 -11.25 -5.62 14.90
CA GLY A 164 -12.15 -6.22 15.89
C GLY A 164 -13.48 -6.73 15.32
N LYS A 165 -13.67 -6.62 14.00
CA LYS A 165 -14.92 -6.91 13.31
C LYS A 165 -15.02 -8.38 12.91
N GLN A 166 -16.24 -8.90 12.91
CA GLN A 166 -16.53 -10.28 12.54
C GLN A 166 -16.74 -10.42 11.03
N ALA A 167 -16.24 -11.50 10.45
CA ALA A 167 -16.37 -11.79 9.03
C ALA A 167 -16.44 -13.29 8.78
N VAL A 168 -16.72 -13.66 7.54
CA VAL A 168 -16.64 -15.04 7.06
C VAL A 168 -15.54 -15.15 6.01
N VAL A 169 -14.70 -16.18 6.09
CA VAL A 169 -13.72 -16.49 5.06
C VAL A 169 -14.44 -16.95 3.78
N VAL A 170 -14.20 -16.26 2.66
CA VAL A 170 -14.83 -16.57 1.37
C VAL A 170 -13.83 -17.06 0.31
N ALA A 171 -12.53 -16.88 0.52
CA ALA A 171 -11.49 -17.47 -0.33
C ALA A 171 -10.17 -17.61 0.42
N HIS A 172 -9.41 -18.68 0.11
CA HIS A 172 -7.97 -18.76 0.40
C HIS A 172 -7.20 -18.42 -0.88
N ARG A 173 -6.27 -17.46 -0.80
CA ARG A 173 -5.53 -16.92 -1.95
C ARG A 173 -4.15 -17.56 -2.14
N GLY A 174 -3.72 -18.42 -1.22
CA GLY A 174 -2.35 -18.93 -1.14
C GLY A 174 -1.51 -18.08 -0.20
N SER A 175 -0.19 -18.04 -0.41
CA SER A 175 0.77 -17.34 0.46
C SER A 175 1.55 -16.26 -0.27
N PHE A 176 1.73 -15.12 0.38
CA PHE A 176 2.32 -13.91 -0.17
C PHE A 176 3.28 -13.27 0.82
N ILE A 177 4.11 -12.34 0.34
CA ILE A 177 4.88 -11.41 1.18
C ILE A 177 3.97 -10.81 2.26
N TYR A 178 4.44 -10.76 3.51
CA TYR A 178 3.71 -10.18 4.64
C TYR A 178 4.05 -8.69 4.83
N PRO A 179 3.09 -7.77 4.64
CA PRO A 179 3.36 -6.33 4.63
C PRO A 179 3.94 -5.80 5.95
N ASP A 180 3.47 -6.26 7.11
CA ASP A 180 3.98 -5.76 8.41
C ASP A 180 5.44 -6.15 8.66
N SER A 181 5.95 -7.15 7.94
CA SER A 181 7.38 -7.46 7.93
C SER A 181 8.09 -6.68 6.82
N ALA A 182 7.68 -6.89 5.56
CA ALA A 182 8.38 -6.36 4.39
C ALA A 182 8.41 -4.83 4.36
N GLY A 183 7.27 -4.17 4.62
CA GLY A 183 7.18 -2.71 4.64
C GLY A 183 7.93 -2.05 5.78
N ASN A 184 8.35 -2.81 6.78
CA ASN A 184 9.16 -2.34 7.91
C ASN A 184 10.62 -2.81 7.83
N GLY A 185 11.07 -3.34 6.68
CA GLY A 185 12.46 -3.73 6.45
C GLY A 185 12.86 -5.05 7.13
N LEU A 186 11.90 -5.91 7.49
CA LEU A 186 12.14 -7.16 8.21
C LEU A 186 12.12 -8.41 7.31
N GLY A 187 12.10 -8.21 5.98
CA GLY A 187 12.06 -9.27 4.97
C GLY A 187 10.64 -9.79 4.67
N ASP A 188 10.54 -10.74 3.72
CA ASP A 188 9.25 -11.14 3.14
C ASP A 188 8.29 -11.84 4.11
N ALA A 189 8.81 -12.58 5.10
CA ALA A 189 8.08 -13.33 6.13
C ALA A 189 6.69 -13.87 5.70
N PRO A 190 6.60 -14.71 4.64
CA PRO A 190 5.34 -14.93 3.95
C PRO A 190 4.28 -15.64 4.80
N GLU A 191 3.04 -15.17 4.69
CA GLU A 191 1.85 -15.73 5.35
C GLU A 191 0.78 -16.10 4.32
N HIS A 192 -0.18 -16.93 4.75
CA HIS A 192 -1.39 -17.19 3.98
C HIS A 192 -2.27 -15.94 3.91
N VAL A 193 -2.99 -15.78 2.80
CA VAL A 193 -3.91 -14.66 2.56
C VAL A 193 -5.30 -15.20 2.33
N TYR A 194 -6.29 -14.56 2.95
CA TYR A 194 -7.70 -14.89 2.87
C TYR A 194 -8.48 -13.68 2.40
N THR A 195 -9.46 -13.89 1.52
CA THR A 195 -10.54 -12.90 1.36
C THR A 195 -11.59 -13.21 2.42
N ILE A 196 -11.91 -12.22 3.26
CA ILE A 196 -12.99 -12.28 4.24
C ILE A 196 -14.11 -11.32 3.84
N LYS A 197 -15.34 -11.65 4.20
CA LYS A 197 -16.54 -10.87 3.87
C LYS A 197 -17.22 -10.38 5.15
N PHE A 198 -17.36 -9.07 5.26
CA PHE A 198 -18.12 -8.38 6.30
C PHE A 198 -19.51 -8.02 5.77
N THR A 199 -20.52 -8.06 6.65
CA THR A 199 -21.78 -7.37 6.38
C THR A 199 -21.59 -5.87 6.56
N SER A 200 -22.40 -5.07 5.88
CA SER A 200 -22.41 -3.61 6.08
C SER A 200 -22.77 -3.24 7.53
N GLU A 201 -23.73 -3.95 8.12
CA GLU A 201 -24.18 -3.73 9.50
C GLU A 201 -23.10 -4.00 10.54
N GLU A 202 -22.23 -4.99 10.33
CA GLU A 202 -21.09 -5.24 11.21
C GLU A 202 -20.10 -4.07 11.21
N LEU A 203 -19.84 -3.51 10.03
CA LEU A 203 -18.88 -2.42 9.87
C LEU A 203 -19.44 -1.10 10.40
N TRP A 204 -20.68 -0.77 10.01
CA TRP A 204 -21.25 0.57 10.15
C TRP A 204 -22.38 0.67 11.18
N GLY A 205 -22.83 -0.46 11.74
CA GLY A 205 -23.88 -0.55 12.74
C GLY A 205 -25.25 -0.89 12.16
N ASN A 206 -26.07 -1.53 12.98
CA ASN A 206 -27.45 -1.89 12.65
C ASN A 206 -28.30 -0.64 12.35
N GLY A 207 -29.03 -0.65 11.24
CA GLY A 207 -29.84 0.47 10.78
C GLY A 207 -29.05 1.65 10.17
N PHE A 208 -27.71 1.57 10.16
CA PHE A 208 -26.84 2.55 9.52
C PHE A 208 -26.13 1.99 8.29
N GLY A 209 -25.71 0.71 8.33
CA GLY A 209 -25.24 0.00 7.15
C GLY A 209 -26.37 -0.47 6.24
N ASP A 210 -26.16 -0.46 4.93
CA ASP A 210 -27.09 -1.06 3.96
C ASP A 210 -27.23 -2.59 4.21
N PRO A 211 -28.43 -3.10 4.51
CA PRO A 211 -28.64 -4.50 4.90
C PRO A 211 -28.33 -5.51 3.79
N ASN A 212 -28.24 -5.06 2.53
CA ASN A 212 -27.94 -5.90 1.37
C ASN A 212 -26.52 -5.70 0.84
N ALA A 213 -25.70 -4.87 1.51
CA ALA A 213 -24.32 -4.62 1.12
C ALA A 213 -23.32 -5.46 1.93
N SER A 214 -22.15 -5.66 1.35
CA SER A 214 -21.04 -6.36 2.00
C SER A 214 -19.71 -5.80 1.50
N VAL A 215 -18.68 -5.93 2.33
CA VAL A 215 -17.31 -5.57 1.98
C VAL A 215 -16.46 -6.83 2.00
N CYS A 216 -15.76 -7.09 0.91
CA CYS A 216 -14.72 -8.12 0.85
C CYS A 216 -13.36 -7.45 1.09
N PHE A 217 -12.55 -8.04 1.96
CA PHE A 217 -11.23 -7.53 2.32
C PHE A 217 -10.22 -8.67 2.36
N ASP A 218 -9.04 -8.46 1.79
CA ASP A 218 -7.95 -9.45 1.88
C ASP A 218 -7.15 -9.22 3.17
N VAL A 219 -7.01 -10.27 3.96
CA VAL A 219 -6.28 -10.28 5.22
C VAL A 219 -5.20 -11.36 5.20
N TRP A 220 -4.04 -11.04 5.79
CA TRP A 220 -3.03 -12.04 6.07
C TRP A 220 -3.44 -12.85 7.28
N ASP A 221 -2.98 -14.09 7.32
CA ASP A 221 -3.30 -15.06 8.35
C ASP A 221 -3.16 -14.49 9.78
N PRO A 222 -2.09 -13.74 10.17
CA PRO A 222 -1.96 -13.15 11.50
C PRO A 222 -3.00 -12.06 11.86
N TYR A 223 -3.78 -11.57 10.90
CA TYR A 223 -4.79 -10.52 11.14
C TYR A 223 -6.11 -11.05 11.65
N VAL A 224 -6.32 -12.37 11.69
CA VAL A 224 -7.61 -12.96 12.07
C VAL A 224 -7.45 -14.08 13.08
N GLU A 225 -8.49 -14.23 13.89
CA GLU A 225 -8.68 -15.26 14.90
C GLU A 225 -10.00 -15.98 14.63
N LEU A 226 -10.09 -17.27 14.95
CA LEU A 226 -11.33 -18.04 14.79
C LEU A 226 -12.35 -17.55 15.83
N ILE A 227 -13.62 -17.49 15.45
CA ILE A 227 -14.72 -17.32 16.41
C ILE A 227 -15.30 -18.71 16.69
N ASP A 228 -15.05 -19.23 17.88
CA ASP A 228 -15.67 -20.47 18.35
C ASP A 228 -17.14 -20.22 18.71
N GLU A 229 -18.01 -21.20 18.45
CA GLU A 229 -19.47 -21.06 18.71
C GLU A 229 -19.82 -20.86 20.20
N GLU A 230 -18.90 -21.16 21.12
CA GLU A 230 -19.11 -20.99 22.57
C GLU A 230 -19.08 -19.53 23.04
N ASP A 231 -18.41 -18.62 22.32
CA ASP A 231 -18.34 -17.19 22.67
C ASP A 231 -19.63 -16.41 22.35
N GLY A 232 -20.58 -17.03 21.66
CA GLY A 232 -21.88 -16.43 21.32
C GLY A 232 -22.97 -16.59 22.38
N ALA A 233 -22.73 -17.35 23.46
CA ALA A 233 -23.73 -17.69 24.48
C ALA A 233 -23.69 -16.80 25.74
N THR A 234 -22.82 -15.80 25.80
CA THR A 234 -22.74 -14.86 26.94
C THR A 234 -22.74 -13.41 26.50
N ALA A 235 -23.91 -12.91 26.08
CA ALA A 235 -24.27 -11.50 26.12
C ALA A 235 -25.78 -11.35 26.32
#